data_AF-A0A415CSG5-F1
#
_entry.id   AF-A0A415CSG5-F1
#
_cell.length_a   1.000
_cell.length_b   1.000
_cell.length_c   1.000
_cell.angle_alpha   90.00
_cell.angle_beta   90.00
_cell.angle_gamma   90.00
#
_symmetry.space_group_name_H-M   'P 1'
#
loop_
_entity.id
_entity.type
_entity.pdbx_description
1 polymer ?
#
loop_
_entity_poly.entity_id
_entity_poly.type
_entity_poly.pdbx_seq_one_letter_code
_entity_poly.pdbx_strand_id
1 'polypeptide(L)'
;MSEQFKKYSEENKKQAERDKEEEEKKHDDEVKDANQANSDTGNEIKDIADRPSAAYAALLQEGFTDGKVKASKGASIVSGLFSDFSGTVSQTAVDLRDDLYTLDYIMNMFSYDTFEKEGKYHLCGGGVNLSNYESNYNTQSEAWNNEAVTFSENKTLTNKMINSSNNYSYGNEVEYIIYGNSNKKSAYGTIFAIRYALNLPSEFQENWNDGTLSGMAIAIESASSGIIPAPLFKLVVVLGLTAAETASDMQYLKNGMPVELVKNKDQLTWTYAGYSEKAVSGKGFFYSDYLKLILFTKLTGNNEYAVYARIADVIQANMGQKISNNSGFVMKKANVYYSAEANLKVEPLMLNLPLTSDYSGSVSDGIIGQIKYKAYKGY
;
A
#
# COMPACT_ATOMS: atom_id res chain seq x y z
N MET A 1 21.80 -31.20 -48.58
CA MET A 1 22.59 -30.37 -47.63
C MET A 1 21.75 -29.19 -47.10
N SER A 2 21.08 -28.38 -47.92
CA SER A 2 20.31 -27.23 -47.42
C SER A 2 19.05 -27.58 -46.59
N GLU A 3 18.38 -28.70 -46.86
CA GLU A 3 17.21 -29.14 -46.07
C GLU A 3 17.58 -29.66 -44.66
N GLN A 4 18.72 -30.35 -44.54
CA GLN A 4 19.24 -30.78 -43.24
C GLN A 4 19.71 -29.59 -42.40
N PHE A 5 20.32 -28.57 -43.03
CA PHE A 5 20.66 -27.30 -42.36
C PHE A 5 19.41 -26.54 -41.89
N LYS A 6 18.33 -26.49 -42.70
CA LYS A 6 17.07 -25.86 -42.29
C LYS A 6 16.42 -26.59 -41.11
N LYS A 7 16.35 -27.93 -41.16
CA LYS A 7 15.85 -28.75 -40.05
C LYS A 7 16.66 -28.55 -38.78
N TYR A 8 17.98 -28.56 -38.87
CA TYR A 8 18.88 -28.35 -37.73
C TYR A 8 18.72 -26.94 -37.11
N SER A 9 18.54 -25.90 -37.94
CA SER A 9 18.29 -24.54 -37.42
C SER A 9 16.89 -24.39 -36.81
N GLU A 10 15.87 -25.04 -37.37
CA GLU A 10 14.52 -25.03 -36.79
C GLU A 10 14.42 -25.83 -35.49
N GLU A 11 15.12 -26.96 -35.39
CA GLU A 11 15.18 -27.76 -34.16
C GLU A 11 15.92 -27.02 -33.04
N ASN A 12 17.05 -26.36 -33.34
CA ASN A 12 17.76 -25.53 -32.36
C ASN A 12 16.95 -24.30 -31.95
N LYS A 13 16.21 -23.68 -32.89
CA LYS A 13 15.31 -22.58 -32.58
C LYS A 13 14.14 -23.02 -31.69
N LYS A 14 13.54 -24.17 -31.98
CA LYS A 14 12.49 -24.78 -31.14
C LYS A 14 13.02 -25.23 -29.79
N GLN A 15 14.26 -25.69 -29.71
CA GLN A 15 14.89 -26.05 -28.43
C GLN A 15 15.13 -24.79 -27.59
N ALA A 16 15.68 -23.72 -28.17
CA ALA A 16 15.85 -22.45 -27.48
C ALA A 16 14.50 -21.82 -27.07
N GLU A 17 13.45 -21.95 -27.89
CA GLU A 17 12.08 -21.54 -27.53
C GLU A 17 11.51 -22.38 -26.37
N ARG A 18 11.76 -23.71 -26.36
CA ARG A 18 11.35 -24.59 -25.26
C ARG A 18 12.12 -24.35 -23.97
N ASP A 19 13.43 -24.16 -24.05
CA ASP A 19 14.30 -23.88 -22.89
C ASP A 19 13.93 -22.51 -22.29
N LYS A 20 13.64 -21.52 -23.15
CA LYS A 20 13.09 -20.22 -22.74
C LYS A 20 11.70 -20.37 -22.10
N GLU A 21 10.80 -21.18 -22.68
CA GLU A 21 9.47 -21.44 -22.10
C GLU A 21 9.55 -22.23 -20.78
N GLU A 22 10.53 -23.12 -20.61
CA GLU A 22 10.77 -23.85 -19.35
C GLU A 22 11.39 -22.96 -18.27
N GLU A 23 12.34 -22.09 -18.61
CA GLU A 23 12.85 -21.07 -17.68
C GLU A 23 11.79 -20.02 -17.34
N GLU A 24 11.03 -19.54 -18.32
CA GLU A 24 9.87 -18.66 -18.10
C GLU A 24 8.80 -19.36 -17.22
N LYS A 25 8.61 -20.69 -17.33
CA LYS A 25 7.70 -21.46 -16.47
C LYS A 25 8.20 -21.63 -15.04
N LYS A 26 9.49 -21.90 -14.84
CA LYS A 26 10.09 -21.95 -13.49
C LYS A 26 10.03 -20.59 -12.79
N HIS A 27 10.29 -19.50 -13.54
CA HIS A 27 10.05 -18.14 -13.07
C HIS A 27 8.57 -17.85 -12.80
N ASP A 28 7.65 -18.30 -13.68
CA ASP A 28 6.21 -18.09 -13.52
C ASP A 28 5.66 -18.76 -12.25
N ASP A 29 6.20 -19.91 -11.82
CA ASP A 29 5.73 -20.60 -10.62
C ASP A 29 6.23 -19.95 -9.32
N GLU A 30 7.45 -19.40 -9.28
CA GLU A 30 7.94 -18.55 -8.17
C GLU A 30 7.22 -17.18 -8.12
N VAL A 31 6.92 -16.59 -9.27
CA VAL A 31 6.19 -15.30 -9.39
C VAL A 31 4.69 -15.45 -9.09
N LYS A 32 4.07 -16.61 -9.36
CA LYS A 32 2.68 -16.90 -8.99
C LYS A 32 2.48 -16.87 -7.47
N ASP A 33 3.41 -17.46 -6.71
CA ASP A 33 3.33 -17.49 -5.25
C ASP A 33 3.57 -16.09 -4.66
N ALA A 34 4.53 -15.30 -5.19
CA ALA A 34 4.83 -13.94 -4.72
C ALA A 34 3.63 -12.96 -4.71
N ASN A 35 2.63 -13.17 -5.57
CA ASN A 35 1.42 -12.34 -5.67
C ASN A 35 0.24 -12.84 -4.82
N GLN A 36 0.37 -14.01 -4.18
CA GLN A 36 -0.66 -14.56 -3.33
C GLN A 36 -0.59 -13.91 -1.96
N ALA A 37 -1.64 -13.20 -1.55
CA ALA A 37 -1.75 -12.64 -0.20
C ALA A 37 -1.65 -13.74 0.86
N ASN A 38 -1.33 -13.40 2.12
CA ASN A 38 -1.57 -14.33 3.21
C ASN A 38 -3.07 -14.70 3.21
N SER A 39 -3.38 -15.94 3.58
CA SER A 39 -4.73 -16.51 3.44
C SER A 39 -5.83 -15.59 3.97
N ASP A 40 -6.95 -15.53 3.24
CA ASP A 40 -8.16 -14.81 3.64
C ASP A 40 -8.75 -15.47 4.90
N THR A 41 -8.31 -14.98 6.06
CA THR A 41 -8.75 -15.46 7.38
C THR A 41 -9.70 -14.48 8.05
N GLY A 42 -9.97 -13.34 7.42
CA GLY A 42 -10.81 -12.26 7.94
C GLY A 42 -12.21 -12.21 7.33
N ASN A 43 -13.14 -11.58 8.04
CA ASN A 43 -14.44 -11.27 7.48
C ASN A 43 -14.31 -10.17 6.41
N GLU A 44 -15.11 -10.25 5.36
CA GLU A 44 -15.04 -9.31 4.24
C GLU A 44 -16.01 -8.13 4.44
N ILE A 45 -15.47 -6.90 4.46
CA ILE A 45 -16.29 -5.68 4.66
C ILE A 45 -17.27 -5.49 3.49
N LYS A 46 -16.95 -5.99 2.30
CA LYS A 46 -17.80 -5.81 1.11
C LYS A 46 -19.20 -6.43 1.24
N ASP A 47 -19.35 -7.39 2.14
CA ASP A 47 -20.61 -8.10 2.35
C ASP A 47 -21.52 -7.40 3.37
N ILE A 48 -21.05 -6.31 3.98
CA ILE A 48 -21.84 -5.49 4.90
C ILE A 48 -22.84 -4.63 4.11
N ALA A 49 -24.08 -4.58 4.61
CA ALA A 49 -25.15 -3.74 4.06
C ALA A 49 -24.97 -2.26 4.43
N ASP A 50 -25.60 -1.37 3.66
CA ASP A 50 -25.62 0.08 3.92
C ASP A 50 -24.24 0.72 4.06
N ARG A 51 -23.26 0.26 3.27
CA ARG A 51 -21.90 0.82 3.24
C ARG A 51 -21.90 2.25 2.70
N PRO A 52 -21.40 3.24 3.45
CA PRO A 52 -21.12 4.59 2.93
C PRO A 52 -20.38 4.59 1.58
N SER A 53 -19.42 3.68 1.37
CA SER A 53 -18.64 3.67 0.12
C SER A 53 -19.41 3.20 -1.12
N ALA A 54 -20.62 2.64 -0.97
CA ALA A 54 -21.39 2.13 -2.10
C ALA A 54 -21.69 3.21 -3.15
N ALA A 55 -21.85 4.47 -2.71
CA ALA A 55 -22.06 5.63 -3.60
C ALA A 55 -20.80 6.03 -4.41
N TYR A 56 -19.62 5.58 -3.98
CA TYR A 56 -18.32 5.96 -4.55
C TYR A 56 -17.62 4.78 -5.25
N ALA A 57 -18.33 3.68 -5.50
CA ALA A 57 -17.76 2.45 -6.05
C ALA A 57 -17.05 2.66 -7.40
N ALA A 58 -17.47 3.63 -8.21
CA ALA A 58 -16.89 3.94 -9.52
C ALA A 58 -15.60 4.78 -9.46
N LEU A 59 -15.30 5.43 -8.33
CA LEU A 59 -14.19 6.38 -8.19
C LEU A 59 -12.88 5.72 -7.76
N LEU A 60 -12.90 4.44 -7.38
CA LEU A 60 -11.73 3.76 -6.87
C LEU A 60 -11.36 2.59 -7.77
N GLN A 61 -10.36 2.81 -8.62
CA GLN A 61 -9.74 1.77 -9.42
C GLN A 61 -9.24 0.63 -8.52
N GLU A 62 -9.61 -0.59 -8.89
CA GLU A 62 -8.97 -1.80 -8.37
C GLU A 62 -7.48 -1.74 -8.74
N GLY A 63 -6.62 -2.05 -7.78
CA GLY A 63 -5.18 -2.11 -8.04
C GLY A 63 -4.84 -3.29 -8.94
N PHE A 64 -3.55 -3.56 -9.08
CA PHE A 64 -3.13 -4.63 -9.98
C PHE A 64 -3.53 -6.01 -9.44
N THR A 65 -4.46 -6.69 -10.12
CA THR A 65 -4.96 -8.00 -9.69
C THR A 65 -4.29 -9.16 -10.43
N ASP A 66 -3.40 -8.90 -11.39
CA ASP A 66 -3.04 -9.89 -12.40
C ASP A 66 -1.53 -10.12 -12.44
N GLY A 67 -0.97 -10.90 -11.49
CA GLY A 67 0.46 -11.09 -11.14
C GLY A 67 1.53 -11.28 -12.25
N LYS A 68 1.18 -11.15 -13.53
CA LYS A 68 2.08 -10.98 -14.67
C LYS A 68 2.24 -9.49 -15.00
N VAL A 69 3.02 -8.75 -14.19
CA VAL A 69 3.41 -7.39 -14.56
C VAL A 69 4.37 -7.46 -15.75
N LYS A 70 3.87 -7.26 -16.97
CA LYS A 70 4.75 -6.89 -18.09
C LYS A 70 5.47 -5.60 -17.72
N ALA A 71 6.78 -5.50 -17.94
CA ALA A 71 7.58 -4.31 -17.58
C ALA A 71 6.97 -2.98 -18.06
N SER A 72 6.31 -3.00 -19.23
CA SER A 72 5.56 -1.85 -19.78
C SER A 72 4.31 -1.46 -18.98
N LYS A 73 3.61 -2.42 -18.35
CA LYS A 73 2.47 -2.15 -17.46
C LYS A 73 2.93 -1.68 -16.08
N GLY A 74 4.01 -2.25 -15.53
CA GLY A 74 4.57 -1.84 -14.24
C GLY A 74 4.99 -0.37 -14.24
N ALA A 75 5.73 0.05 -15.27
CA ALA A 75 6.14 1.44 -15.46
C ALA A 75 4.95 2.40 -15.61
N SER A 76 3.89 2.01 -16.33
CA SER A 76 2.68 2.85 -16.47
C SER A 76 1.89 3.00 -15.16
N ILE A 77 1.88 1.98 -14.30
CA ILE A 77 1.18 2.00 -13.01
C ILE A 77 1.95 2.86 -12.02
N VAL A 78 3.27 2.67 -11.92
CA VAL A 78 4.13 3.53 -11.11
C VAL A 78 4.01 4.97 -11.60
N SER A 79 4.08 5.19 -12.92
CA SER A 79 3.87 6.53 -13.49
C SER A 79 2.49 7.10 -13.19
N GLY A 80 1.43 6.29 -13.11
CA GLY A 80 0.08 6.73 -12.74
C GLY A 80 -0.07 7.06 -11.25
N LEU A 81 0.53 6.25 -10.37
CA LEU A 81 0.56 6.51 -8.93
C LEU A 81 1.32 7.81 -8.62
N PHE A 82 2.40 8.09 -9.35
CA PHE A 82 3.24 9.28 -9.13
C PHE A 82 2.90 10.46 -10.05
N SER A 83 2.06 10.30 -11.08
CA SER A 83 1.59 11.44 -11.88
C SER A 83 0.73 12.36 -11.03
N ASP A 84 -0.14 11.76 -10.22
CA ASP A 84 -1.02 12.46 -9.29
C ASP A 84 -0.18 13.17 -8.21
N PHE A 85 0.89 12.52 -7.73
CA PHE A 85 1.86 13.10 -6.79
C PHE A 85 2.55 14.37 -7.30
N SER A 86 2.84 14.48 -8.61
CA SER A 86 3.47 15.70 -9.15
C SER A 86 2.54 16.91 -9.14
N GLY A 87 1.22 16.68 -9.26
CA GLY A 87 0.21 17.72 -9.07
C GLY A 87 0.08 18.13 -7.61
N THR A 88 0.20 17.17 -6.69
CA THR A 88 0.11 17.32 -5.23
C THR A 88 1.21 18.18 -4.60
N VAL A 89 2.44 18.21 -5.13
CA VAL A 89 3.50 19.11 -4.59
C VAL A 89 3.11 20.59 -4.74
N SER A 90 2.07 20.89 -5.52
CA SER A 90 1.49 22.22 -5.68
C SER A 90 0.31 22.52 -4.72
N GLN A 91 -0.11 21.56 -3.89
CA GLN A 91 -1.19 21.73 -2.89
C GLN A 91 -0.77 22.67 -1.76
N THR A 92 -1.74 23.25 -1.03
CA THR A 92 -1.40 24.12 0.11
C THR A 92 -0.89 23.30 1.29
N ALA A 93 -0.05 23.90 2.15
CA ALA A 93 0.51 23.22 3.32
C ALA A 93 -0.55 22.71 4.33
N VAL A 94 -1.77 23.26 4.28
CA VAL A 94 -2.90 22.86 5.14
C VAL A 94 -3.48 21.53 4.67
N ASP A 95 -3.70 21.37 3.38
CA ASP A 95 -4.26 20.14 2.79
C ASP A 95 -3.31 18.95 3.03
N LEU A 96 -2.00 19.18 2.80
CA LEU A 96 -0.97 18.18 3.08
C LEU A 96 -0.93 17.75 4.55
N ARG A 97 -1.11 18.68 5.49
CA ARG A 97 -1.14 18.36 6.92
C ARG A 97 -2.35 17.48 7.26
N ASP A 98 -3.51 17.79 6.72
CA ASP A 98 -4.75 17.07 7.00
C ASP A 98 -4.73 15.66 6.38
N ASP A 99 -4.12 15.51 5.20
CA ASP A 99 -3.82 14.21 4.59
C ASP A 99 -2.88 13.36 5.46
N LEU A 100 -1.84 13.97 6.02
CA LEU A 100 -0.91 13.28 6.92
C LEU A 100 -1.59 12.83 8.22
N TYR A 101 -2.49 13.63 8.79
CA TYR A 101 -3.27 13.23 9.96
C TYR A 101 -4.24 12.08 9.65
N THR A 102 -4.89 12.13 8.48
CA THR A 102 -5.75 11.04 8.03
C THR A 102 -4.96 9.75 7.84
N LEU A 103 -3.80 9.83 7.20
CA LEU A 103 -2.89 8.70 7.02
C LEU A 103 -2.45 8.11 8.36
N ASP A 104 -2.00 8.95 9.30
CA ASP A 104 -1.57 8.51 10.62
C ASP A 104 -2.72 7.85 11.39
N TYR A 105 -3.93 8.45 11.34
CA TYR A 105 -5.13 7.85 11.92
C TYR A 105 -5.41 6.45 11.35
N ILE A 106 -5.42 6.29 10.03
CA ILE A 106 -5.72 5.00 9.38
C ILE A 106 -4.72 3.93 9.81
N MET A 107 -3.43 4.25 9.74
CA MET A 107 -2.36 3.28 10.01
C MET A 107 -2.25 2.89 11.48
N ASN A 108 -2.69 3.75 12.40
CA ASN A 108 -2.68 3.46 13.85
C ASN A 108 -4.01 2.90 14.38
N MET A 109 -5.11 3.01 13.65
CA MET A 109 -6.43 2.54 14.13
C MET A 109 -6.85 1.20 13.53
N PHE A 110 -6.32 0.85 12.36
CA PHE A 110 -6.75 -0.31 11.58
C PHE A 110 -5.59 -1.25 11.26
N SER A 111 -5.94 -2.51 11.08
CA SER A 111 -5.03 -3.58 10.75
C SER A 111 -4.85 -3.80 9.25
N TYR A 112 -3.72 -4.38 8.89
CA TYR A 112 -3.33 -4.76 7.52
C TYR A 112 -2.70 -6.16 7.52
N ASP A 113 -2.49 -6.75 6.36
CA ASP A 113 -2.20 -8.19 6.21
C ASP A 113 -0.98 -8.67 7.00
N THR A 114 0.05 -7.84 7.07
CA THR A 114 1.32 -8.15 7.75
C THR A 114 1.42 -7.55 9.15
N PHE A 115 0.35 -6.90 9.67
CA PHE A 115 0.36 -6.11 10.91
C PHE A 115 0.98 -6.86 12.10
N GLU A 116 0.51 -8.08 12.37
CA GLU A 116 1.04 -8.89 13.46
C GLU A 116 2.48 -9.36 13.21
N LYS A 117 2.81 -9.71 11.96
CA LYS A 117 4.15 -10.20 11.63
C LYS A 117 5.19 -9.08 11.74
N GLU A 118 4.85 -7.86 11.28
CA GLU A 118 5.71 -6.68 11.44
C GLU A 118 5.88 -6.31 12.91
N GLY A 119 4.78 -6.30 13.68
CA GLY A 119 4.84 -6.06 15.13
C GLY A 119 5.74 -7.06 15.85
N LYS A 120 5.62 -8.35 15.54
CA LYS A 120 6.51 -9.40 16.10
C LYS A 120 7.96 -9.26 15.63
N TYR A 121 8.20 -8.83 14.40
CA TYR A 121 9.55 -8.51 13.93
C TYR A 121 10.17 -7.39 14.76
N HIS A 122 9.44 -6.30 15.04
CA HIS A 122 9.92 -5.21 15.89
C HIS A 122 10.25 -5.69 17.32
N LEU A 123 9.42 -6.58 17.88
CA LEU A 123 9.67 -7.16 19.22
C LEU A 123 10.93 -8.04 19.25
N CYS A 124 11.26 -8.72 18.16
CA CYS A 124 12.50 -9.50 18.05
C CYS A 124 13.76 -8.62 18.02
N GLY A 125 13.67 -7.34 17.65
CA GLY A 125 14.81 -6.43 17.58
C GLY A 125 15.81 -6.72 16.44
N GLY A 126 15.41 -7.50 15.43
CA GLY A 126 16.23 -7.86 14.27
C GLY A 126 16.71 -9.32 14.25
N GLY A 127 17.56 -9.68 13.28
CA GLY A 127 18.11 -11.05 13.14
C GLY A 127 17.13 -12.11 12.62
N VAL A 128 15.94 -11.69 12.19
CA VAL A 128 14.91 -12.56 11.62
C VAL A 128 15.08 -12.65 10.10
N ASN A 129 14.96 -13.86 9.55
CA ASN A 129 15.01 -14.18 8.12
C ASN A 129 13.98 -15.27 7.76
N LEU A 130 13.86 -15.61 6.48
CA LEU A 130 12.86 -16.57 5.98
C LEU A 130 13.00 -17.97 6.58
N SER A 131 14.19 -18.37 7.04
CA SER A 131 14.40 -19.70 7.65
C SER A 131 14.04 -19.77 9.13
N ASN A 132 14.03 -18.63 9.84
CA ASN A 132 13.88 -18.60 11.31
C ASN A 132 12.69 -17.80 11.83
N TYR A 133 11.92 -17.13 10.95
CA TYR A 133 10.87 -16.20 11.36
C TYR A 133 9.78 -16.85 12.23
N GLU A 134 9.32 -18.05 11.88
CA GLU A 134 8.25 -18.73 12.64
C GLU A 134 8.65 -18.97 14.09
N SER A 135 9.85 -19.52 14.31
CA SER A 135 10.37 -19.78 15.65
C SER A 135 10.51 -18.48 16.44
N ASN A 136 11.06 -17.42 15.83
CA ASN A 136 11.23 -16.14 16.51
C ASN A 136 9.88 -15.50 16.85
N TYR A 137 8.94 -15.45 15.91
CA TYR A 137 7.62 -14.85 16.12
C TYR A 137 6.81 -15.60 17.17
N ASN A 138 6.92 -16.93 17.23
CA ASN A 138 6.26 -17.72 18.27
C ASN A 138 6.69 -17.29 19.68
N THR A 139 7.98 -16.99 19.90
CA THR A 139 8.47 -16.51 21.20
C THR A 139 7.91 -15.14 21.60
N GLN A 140 7.47 -14.33 20.63
CA GLN A 140 6.93 -13.00 20.88
C GLN A 140 5.40 -13.00 21.06
N SER A 141 4.74 -14.16 21.00
CA SER A 141 3.27 -14.22 21.03
C SER A 141 2.67 -13.74 22.34
N GLU A 142 3.31 -13.99 23.49
CA GLU A 142 2.84 -13.47 24.77
C GLU A 142 2.97 -11.95 24.84
N ALA A 143 4.11 -11.41 24.39
CA ALA A 143 4.34 -9.96 24.32
C ALA A 143 3.36 -9.28 23.36
N TRP A 144 3.09 -9.89 22.20
CA TRP A 144 2.11 -9.40 21.23
C TRP A 144 0.68 -9.40 21.74
N ASN A 145 0.33 -10.24 22.71
CA ASN A 145 -1.02 -10.26 23.30
C ASN A 145 -1.11 -9.44 24.59
N ASN A 146 -0.09 -8.62 24.89
CA ASN A 146 -0.05 -7.84 26.13
C ASN A 146 -1.09 -6.70 26.12
N GLU A 147 -1.99 -6.73 27.10
CA GLU A 147 -3.05 -5.74 27.26
C GLU A 147 -2.63 -4.50 28.07
N ALA A 148 -1.42 -4.49 28.66
CA ALA A 148 -0.94 -3.39 29.50
C ALA A 148 -0.90 -2.07 28.74
N VAL A 149 -1.37 -0.99 29.36
CA VAL A 149 -1.49 0.35 28.73
C VAL A 149 -0.17 0.96 28.26
N THR A 150 0.96 0.44 28.75
CA THR A 150 2.32 0.84 28.37
C THR A 150 2.82 0.17 27.10
N PHE A 151 2.15 -0.89 26.64
CA PHE A 151 2.47 -1.59 25.40
C PHE A 151 1.62 -1.00 24.27
N SER A 152 2.27 -0.40 23.26
CA SER A 152 1.59 0.36 22.19
C SER A 152 1.62 -0.30 20.81
N GLU A 153 2.46 -1.30 20.59
CA GLU A 153 2.72 -1.89 19.26
C GLU A 153 1.48 -2.51 18.58
N ASN A 154 0.50 -2.97 19.37
CA ASN A 154 -0.70 -3.65 18.90
C ASN A 154 -1.99 -2.88 19.25
N LYS A 155 -1.90 -1.57 19.47
CA LYS A 155 -3.01 -0.78 20.00
C LYS A 155 -3.36 0.43 19.16
N THR A 156 -4.65 0.77 19.19
CA THR A 156 -5.17 2.00 18.63
C THR A 156 -4.70 3.23 19.39
N LEU A 157 -4.86 4.42 18.80
CA LEU A 157 -4.61 5.72 19.45
C LEU A 157 -5.43 5.90 20.75
N THR A 158 -6.53 5.17 20.89
CA THR A 158 -7.37 5.15 22.11
C THR A 158 -7.06 3.98 23.05
N ASN A 159 -5.89 3.34 22.89
CA ASN A 159 -5.40 2.25 23.72
C ASN A 159 -6.32 1.01 23.72
N LYS A 160 -6.93 0.70 22.57
CA LYS A 160 -7.68 -0.54 22.35
C LYS A 160 -6.85 -1.51 21.53
N MET A 161 -6.91 -2.80 21.86
CA MET A 161 -6.19 -3.84 21.12
C MET A 161 -6.70 -3.90 19.68
N ILE A 162 -5.79 -3.92 18.71
CA ILE A 162 -6.10 -4.19 17.31
C ILE A 162 -6.00 -5.70 17.12
N ASN A 163 -7.14 -6.39 17.08
CA ASN A 163 -7.22 -7.84 16.99
C ASN A 163 -8.59 -8.29 16.46
N SER A 164 -8.75 -9.59 16.19
CA SER A 164 -9.99 -10.17 15.66
C SER A 164 -11.22 -10.05 16.58
N SER A 165 -11.02 -9.73 17.87
CA SER A 165 -12.11 -9.47 18.81
C SER A 165 -12.68 -8.07 18.68
N ASN A 166 -11.84 -7.07 18.38
CA ASN A 166 -12.24 -5.67 18.26
C ASN A 166 -12.43 -5.20 16.81
N ASN A 167 -11.73 -5.83 15.87
CA ASN A 167 -11.73 -5.50 14.45
C ASN A 167 -12.45 -6.60 13.66
N TYR A 168 -13.43 -6.22 12.85
CA TYR A 168 -14.25 -7.14 12.07
C TYR A 168 -13.44 -7.83 10.98
N SER A 169 -12.64 -7.05 10.26
CA SER A 169 -11.83 -7.48 9.12
C SER A 169 -10.34 -7.48 9.48
N TYR A 170 -10.00 -7.97 10.69
CA TYR A 170 -8.62 -7.95 11.19
C TYR A 170 -7.64 -8.54 10.16
N GLY A 171 -6.63 -7.75 9.77
CA GLY A 171 -5.65 -8.07 8.73
C GLY A 171 -6.02 -7.60 7.31
N ASN A 172 -7.16 -6.94 7.11
CA ASN A 172 -7.65 -6.59 5.76
C ASN A 172 -8.16 -5.13 5.65
N GLU A 173 -8.19 -4.38 6.75
CA GLU A 173 -8.91 -3.10 6.85
C GLU A 173 -8.25 -2.00 6.03
N VAL A 174 -6.93 -1.83 6.13
CA VAL A 174 -6.20 -0.78 5.39
C VAL A 174 -6.23 -1.07 3.88
N GLU A 175 -6.01 -2.32 3.46
CA GLU A 175 -6.11 -2.69 2.06
C GLU A 175 -7.53 -2.47 1.52
N TYR A 176 -8.57 -2.72 2.34
CA TYR A 176 -9.94 -2.39 1.98
C TYR A 176 -10.11 -0.88 1.78
N ILE A 177 -9.58 -0.04 2.66
CA ILE A 177 -9.61 1.42 2.50
C ILE A 177 -8.99 1.83 1.15
N ILE A 178 -7.83 1.25 0.81
CA ILE A 178 -7.08 1.58 -0.40
C ILE A 178 -7.75 1.05 -1.68
N TYR A 179 -8.22 -0.21 -1.69
CA TYR A 179 -8.62 -0.93 -2.90
C TYR A 179 -10.06 -1.48 -2.90
N GLY A 180 -10.69 -1.65 -1.74
CA GLY A 180 -12.08 -2.10 -1.64
C GLY A 180 -12.20 -3.62 -1.77
N ASN A 181 -12.89 -4.11 -2.80
CA ASN A 181 -13.32 -5.52 -2.85
C ASN A 181 -12.18 -6.53 -3.06
N SER A 182 -11.28 -6.32 -4.03
CA SER A 182 -10.11 -7.18 -4.27
C SER A 182 -8.87 -6.63 -3.55
N ASN A 183 -9.01 -6.35 -2.27
CA ASN A 183 -8.10 -5.55 -1.46
C ASN A 183 -6.65 -6.06 -1.41
N LYS A 184 -6.42 -7.26 -0.86
CA LYS A 184 -5.06 -7.76 -0.64
C LYS A 184 -4.32 -8.03 -1.94
N LYS A 185 -4.97 -8.71 -2.89
CA LYS A 185 -4.37 -9.01 -4.19
C LYS A 185 -3.94 -7.73 -4.91
N SER A 186 -4.77 -6.69 -4.85
CA SER A 186 -4.46 -5.38 -5.42
C SER A 186 -3.29 -4.70 -4.70
N ALA A 187 -3.22 -4.81 -3.38
CA ALA A 187 -2.11 -4.28 -2.59
C ALA A 187 -0.79 -4.97 -2.95
N TYR A 188 -0.75 -6.29 -2.88
CA TYR A 188 0.42 -7.08 -3.24
C TYR A 188 0.87 -6.84 -4.70
N GLY A 189 -0.05 -6.82 -5.66
CA GLY A 189 0.28 -6.56 -7.06
C GLY A 189 0.83 -5.15 -7.30
N THR A 190 0.32 -4.15 -6.58
CA THR A 190 0.81 -2.77 -6.68
C THR A 190 2.19 -2.63 -6.02
N ILE A 191 2.40 -3.25 -4.87
CA ILE A 191 3.70 -3.26 -4.18
C ILE A 191 4.74 -3.99 -5.04
N PHE A 192 4.37 -5.12 -5.65
CA PHE A 192 5.22 -5.82 -6.61
C PHE A 192 5.65 -4.88 -7.75
N ALA A 193 4.72 -4.12 -8.35
CA ALA A 193 5.05 -3.19 -9.43
C ALA A 193 6.01 -2.07 -8.99
N ILE A 194 5.83 -1.53 -7.77
CA ILE A 194 6.74 -0.53 -7.18
C ILE A 194 8.14 -1.14 -6.98
N ARG A 195 8.22 -2.31 -6.32
CA ARG A 195 9.48 -3.02 -6.08
C ARG A 195 10.20 -3.37 -7.38
N TYR A 196 9.47 -3.87 -8.38
CA TYR A 196 10.01 -4.18 -9.70
C TYR A 196 10.66 -2.94 -10.34
N ALA A 197 9.99 -1.79 -10.28
CA ALA A 197 10.54 -0.54 -10.80
C ALA A 197 11.76 -0.05 -10.02
N LEU A 198 11.82 -0.27 -8.71
CA LEU A 198 12.95 0.13 -7.85
C LEU A 198 14.17 -0.81 -7.98
N ASN A 199 13.95 -2.09 -8.24
CA ASN A 199 15.02 -3.07 -8.45
C ASN A 199 15.64 -2.99 -9.86
N LEU A 200 14.86 -2.55 -10.85
CA LEU A 200 15.25 -2.50 -12.26
C LEU A 200 16.61 -1.78 -12.49
N PRO A 201 16.88 -0.57 -11.97
CA PRO A 201 18.14 0.13 -12.24
C PRO A 201 19.37 -0.65 -11.74
N SER A 202 19.27 -1.27 -10.57
CA SER A 202 20.36 -2.00 -9.94
C SER A 202 20.68 -3.29 -10.70
N GLU A 203 19.65 -3.98 -11.19
CA GLU A 203 19.78 -5.14 -12.06
C GLU A 203 20.45 -4.80 -13.40
N PHE A 204 20.07 -3.66 -14.01
CA PHE A 204 20.77 -3.17 -15.20
C PHE A 204 22.23 -2.81 -14.92
N GLN A 205 22.52 -2.16 -13.80
CA GLN A 205 23.88 -1.77 -13.44
C GLN A 205 24.80 -2.97 -13.25
N GLU A 206 24.31 -4.04 -12.62
CA GLU A 206 25.10 -5.24 -12.37
C GLU A 206 25.24 -6.11 -13.62
N ASN A 207 24.13 -6.39 -14.33
CA ASN A 207 24.11 -7.46 -15.33
C ASN A 207 24.35 -6.98 -16.78
N TRP A 208 24.04 -5.73 -17.14
CA TRP A 208 24.02 -5.31 -18.56
C TRP A 208 25.39 -5.44 -19.27
N ASN A 209 26.45 -5.07 -18.54
CA ASN A 209 27.83 -5.09 -19.02
C ASN A 209 28.62 -6.32 -18.51
N ASP A 210 27.96 -7.29 -17.88
CA ASP A 210 28.60 -8.51 -17.43
C ASP A 210 29.17 -9.31 -18.61
N GLY A 211 30.42 -9.77 -18.47
CA GLY A 211 31.14 -10.47 -19.54
C GLY A 211 30.56 -11.84 -19.85
N THR A 212 30.06 -12.55 -18.84
CA THR A 212 29.48 -13.89 -18.99
C THR A 212 28.14 -13.81 -19.70
N LEU A 213 27.25 -12.91 -19.25
CA LEU A 213 25.97 -12.67 -19.92
C LEU A 213 26.17 -12.18 -21.35
N SER A 214 27.18 -11.34 -21.59
CA SER A 214 27.58 -10.94 -22.95
C SER A 214 27.99 -12.12 -23.82
N GLY A 215 28.79 -13.04 -23.28
CA GLY A 215 29.20 -14.26 -23.98
C GLY A 215 28.03 -15.17 -24.31
N MET A 216 27.12 -15.38 -23.35
CA MET A 216 25.89 -16.16 -23.56
C MET A 216 25.00 -15.54 -24.64
N ALA A 217 24.82 -14.21 -24.60
CA ALA A 217 24.02 -13.49 -25.59
C ALA A 217 24.57 -13.63 -27.01
N ILE A 218 25.90 -13.54 -27.18
CA ILE A 218 26.57 -13.74 -28.47
C ILE A 218 26.40 -15.18 -28.96
N ALA A 219 26.51 -16.17 -28.06
CA ALA A 219 26.32 -17.57 -28.41
C ALA A 219 24.89 -17.85 -28.91
N ILE A 220 23.87 -17.30 -28.26
CA ILE A 220 22.46 -17.41 -28.69
C ILE A 220 22.22 -16.67 -30.01
N GLU A 221 22.77 -15.47 -30.17
CA GLU A 221 22.70 -14.75 -31.45
C GLU A 221 23.29 -15.58 -32.59
N SER A 222 24.47 -16.17 -32.37
CA SER A 222 25.11 -17.06 -33.34
C SER A 222 24.27 -18.31 -33.62
N ALA A 223 23.75 -18.98 -32.59
CA ALA A 223 22.95 -20.20 -32.73
C ALA A 223 21.60 -19.93 -33.43
N SER A 224 21.03 -18.74 -33.24
CA SER A 224 19.80 -18.28 -33.89
C SER A 224 20.04 -17.67 -35.27
N SER A 225 21.29 -17.63 -35.76
CA SER A 225 21.67 -16.96 -37.01
C SER A 225 21.27 -15.48 -37.06
N GLY A 226 21.38 -14.78 -35.93
CA GLY A 226 21.05 -13.35 -35.79
C GLY A 226 19.57 -13.05 -35.65
N ILE A 227 18.68 -14.06 -35.62
CA ILE A 227 17.24 -13.86 -35.43
C ILE A 227 16.93 -13.30 -34.04
N ILE A 228 17.68 -13.74 -33.02
CA ILE A 228 17.60 -13.21 -31.66
C ILE A 228 18.84 -12.35 -31.43
N PRO A 229 18.74 -11.01 -31.51
CA PRO A 229 19.89 -10.13 -31.28
C PRO A 229 20.39 -10.26 -29.84
N ALA A 230 21.72 -10.24 -29.63
CA ALA A 230 22.29 -10.28 -28.29
C ALA A 230 21.73 -9.21 -27.32
N PRO A 231 21.47 -7.94 -27.73
CA PRO A 231 20.85 -6.95 -26.84
C PRO A 231 19.44 -7.34 -26.38
N LEU A 232 18.67 -8.01 -27.24
CA LEU A 232 17.31 -8.46 -26.89
C LEU A 232 17.35 -9.61 -25.89
N PHE A 233 18.26 -10.56 -26.06
CA PHE A 233 18.46 -11.65 -25.11
C PHE A 233 18.85 -11.12 -23.73
N LYS A 234 19.84 -10.21 -23.67
CA LYS A 234 20.25 -9.55 -22.42
C LYS A 234 19.09 -8.86 -21.72
N LEU A 235 18.28 -8.11 -22.47
CA LEU A 235 17.13 -7.41 -21.94
C LEU A 235 16.15 -8.39 -21.27
N VAL A 236 15.82 -9.51 -21.92
CA VAL A 236 14.91 -10.52 -21.35
C VAL A 236 15.47 -11.10 -20.05
N VAL A 237 16.76 -11.44 -20.01
CA VAL A 237 17.41 -11.98 -18.80
C VAL A 237 17.37 -10.99 -17.64
N VAL A 238 17.74 -9.73 -17.87
CA VAL A 238 17.72 -8.68 -16.82
C VAL A 238 16.30 -8.46 -16.30
N LEU A 239 15.29 -8.42 -17.18
CA LEU A 239 13.90 -8.29 -16.77
C LEU A 239 13.39 -9.50 -15.98
N GLY A 240 13.88 -10.71 -16.31
CA GLY A 240 13.62 -11.95 -15.57
C GLY A 240 14.23 -11.93 -14.17
N LEU A 241 15.52 -11.60 -14.06
CA LEU A 241 16.22 -11.46 -12.78
C LEU A 241 15.53 -10.43 -11.88
N THR A 242 15.15 -9.27 -12.43
CA THR A 242 14.37 -8.25 -11.71
C THR A 242 13.06 -8.82 -11.15
N ALA A 243 12.37 -9.68 -11.89
CA ALA A 243 11.13 -10.31 -11.44
C ALA A 243 11.38 -11.30 -10.30
N ALA A 244 12.44 -12.11 -10.36
CA ALA A 244 12.81 -13.03 -9.28
C ALA A 244 13.26 -12.30 -8.01
N GLU A 245 14.08 -11.26 -8.16
CA GLU A 245 14.49 -10.41 -7.03
C GLU A 245 13.27 -9.78 -6.34
N THR A 246 12.34 -9.27 -7.14
CA THR A 246 11.09 -8.71 -6.64
C THR A 246 10.20 -9.77 -5.97
N ALA A 247 10.14 -10.98 -6.52
CA ALA A 247 9.40 -12.09 -5.92
C ALA A 247 9.98 -12.48 -4.55
N SER A 248 11.31 -12.51 -4.42
CA SER A 248 12.00 -12.70 -3.13
C SER A 248 11.65 -11.59 -2.14
N ASP A 249 11.70 -10.33 -2.56
CA ASP A 249 11.30 -9.19 -1.74
C ASP A 249 9.88 -9.34 -1.20
N MET A 250 8.94 -9.78 -2.05
CA MET A 250 7.56 -10.02 -1.62
C MET A 250 7.46 -11.09 -0.53
N GLN A 251 8.30 -12.14 -0.56
CA GLN A 251 8.31 -13.16 0.49
C GLN A 251 8.78 -12.59 1.85
N TYR A 252 9.75 -11.68 1.84
CA TYR A 252 10.16 -10.97 3.06
C TYR A 252 9.02 -10.09 3.60
N LEU A 253 8.43 -9.28 2.73
CA LEU A 253 7.33 -8.36 3.10
C LEU A 253 6.12 -9.12 3.65
N LYS A 254 5.68 -10.20 2.99
CA LYS A 254 4.59 -11.08 3.45
C LYS A 254 4.80 -11.65 4.84
N ASN A 255 6.06 -11.81 5.24
CA ASN A 255 6.46 -12.33 6.54
C ASN A 255 6.84 -11.23 7.53
N GLY A 256 6.45 -9.98 7.26
CA GLY A 256 6.64 -8.85 8.17
C GLY A 256 8.09 -8.38 8.29
N MET A 257 8.95 -8.78 7.36
CA MET A 257 10.36 -8.38 7.36
C MET A 257 10.57 -7.19 6.41
N PRO A 258 11.46 -6.26 6.77
CA PRO A 258 11.72 -5.08 5.96
C PRO A 258 12.57 -5.41 4.74
N VAL A 259 12.37 -4.67 3.65
CA VAL A 259 13.17 -4.77 2.43
C VAL A 259 13.69 -3.40 2.05
N GLU A 260 14.99 -3.30 1.74
CA GLU A 260 15.60 -2.02 1.37
C GLU A 260 14.93 -1.39 0.15
N LEU A 261 14.57 -0.11 0.26
CA LEU A 261 13.78 0.60 -0.75
C LEU A 261 14.47 0.58 -2.12
N VAL A 262 15.77 0.88 -2.16
CA VAL A 262 16.61 0.78 -3.35
C VAL A 262 17.80 -0.10 -3.00
N LYS A 263 17.93 -1.24 -3.68
CA LYS A 263 19.05 -2.16 -3.49
C LYS A 263 20.27 -1.69 -4.28
N ASN A 264 21.45 -1.84 -3.73
CA ASN A 264 22.71 -1.77 -4.47
C ASN A 264 23.01 -3.14 -5.09
N LYS A 265 23.95 -3.17 -6.04
CA LYS A 265 24.38 -4.40 -6.72
C LYS A 265 24.76 -5.56 -5.79
N ASP A 266 25.41 -5.27 -4.67
CA ASP A 266 25.86 -6.24 -3.67
C ASP A 266 24.73 -6.82 -2.81
N GLN A 267 23.54 -6.25 -2.93
CA GLN A 267 22.35 -6.60 -2.17
C GLN A 267 21.33 -7.40 -3.00
N LEU A 268 21.63 -7.61 -4.29
CA LEU A 268 20.86 -8.51 -5.14
C LEU A 268 21.04 -9.96 -4.67
N THR A 269 19.93 -10.67 -4.49
CA THR A 269 19.91 -12.07 -4.07
C THR A 269 19.93 -13.02 -5.26
N TRP A 270 19.36 -12.61 -6.39
CA TRP A 270 19.33 -13.36 -7.63
C TRP A 270 20.41 -12.91 -8.60
N THR A 271 21.08 -13.90 -9.19
CA THR A 271 22.01 -13.72 -10.30
C THR A 271 21.75 -14.80 -11.35
N TYR A 272 22.27 -14.64 -12.57
CA TYR A 272 22.21 -15.71 -13.58
C TYR A 272 22.97 -16.97 -13.14
N ALA A 273 23.84 -16.89 -12.14
CA ALA A 273 24.56 -18.02 -11.55
C ALA A 273 23.77 -18.75 -10.45
N GLY A 274 22.64 -18.19 -10.01
CA GLY A 274 21.76 -18.77 -8.99
C GLY A 274 21.34 -17.78 -7.89
N TYR A 275 20.68 -18.33 -6.88
CA TYR A 275 20.17 -17.63 -5.71
C TYR A 275 21.17 -17.63 -4.55
N SER A 276 21.34 -16.49 -3.90
CA SER A 276 22.09 -16.36 -2.64
C SER A 276 21.28 -15.58 -1.61
N GLU A 277 20.89 -16.26 -0.51
CA GLU A 277 20.19 -15.61 0.58
C GLU A 277 21.12 -14.60 1.29
N LYS A 278 20.62 -13.38 1.50
CA LYS A 278 21.33 -12.31 2.21
C LYS A 278 20.61 -12.01 3.52
N ALA A 279 21.38 -11.70 4.56
CA ALA A 279 20.81 -11.27 5.84
C ALA A 279 20.08 -9.93 5.66
N VAL A 280 18.87 -9.82 6.23
CA VAL A 280 18.06 -8.61 6.19
C VAL A 280 18.68 -7.54 7.09
N SER A 281 18.92 -6.34 6.56
CA SER A 281 19.68 -5.28 7.24
C SER A 281 18.88 -4.48 8.28
N GLY A 282 17.60 -4.80 8.52
CA GLY A 282 16.72 -4.10 9.47
C GLY A 282 16.41 -2.63 9.15
N LYS A 283 16.98 -2.08 8.07
CA LYS A 283 16.85 -0.67 7.64
C LYS A 283 15.97 -0.48 6.40
N GLY A 284 15.12 -1.46 6.11
CA GLY A 284 14.26 -1.46 4.92
C GLY A 284 12.87 -0.89 5.17
N PHE A 285 12.10 -0.82 4.08
CA PHE A 285 10.66 -0.53 4.10
C PHE A 285 9.89 -1.80 4.44
N PHE A 286 8.94 -1.67 5.34
CA PHE A 286 7.97 -2.73 5.63
C PHE A 286 6.79 -2.67 4.65
N TYR A 287 5.94 -3.70 4.66
CA TYR A 287 4.74 -3.72 3.84
C TYR A 287 3.81 -2.55 4.21
N SER A 288 3.71 -2.23 5.50
CA SER A 288 3.00 -1.04 5.99
C SER A 288 3.51 0.29 5.42
N ASP A 289 4.81 0.42 5.14
CA ASP A 289 5.36 1.64 4.56
C ASP A 289 4.97 1.82 3.08
N TYR A 290 4.85 0.72 2.34
CA TYR A 290 4.27 0.78 0.99
C TYR A 290 2.79 1.13 1.02
N LEU A 291 2.03 0.57 1.98
CA LEU A 291 0.62 0.95 2.16
C LEU A 291 0.47 2.43 2.48
N LYS A 292 1.32 3.00 3.36
CA LYS A 292 1.36 4.45 3.65
C LYS A 292 1.59 5.26 2.38
N LEU A 293 2.58 4.88 1.58
CA LEU A 293 2.89 5.58 0.33
C LEU A 293 1.69 5.56 -0.64
N ILE A 294 1.09 4.39 -0.85
CA ILE A 294 -0.06 4.24 -1.74
C ILE A 294 -1.27 5.03 -1.19
N LEU A 295 -1.54 4.94 0.11
CA LEU A 295 -2.63 5.66 0.75
C LEU A 295 -2.44 7.18 0.62
N PHE A 296 -1.21 7.66 0.83
CA PHE A 296 -0.85 9.06 0.65
C PHE A 296 -1.16 9.54 -0.78
N THR A 297 -0.79 8.76 -1.80
CA THR A 297 -1.12 9.12 -3.20
C THR A 297 -2.62 9.17 -3.49
N LYS A 298 -3.44 8.39 -2.76
CA LYS A 298 -4.90 8.37 -2.94
C LYS A 298 -5.60 9.52 -2.22
N LEU A 299 -5.12 9.89 -1.02
CA LEU A 299 -5.62 11.04 -0.27
C LEU A 299 -5.35 12.34 -1.02
N THR A 300 -4.12 12.50 -1.50
CA THR A 300 -3.67 13.69 -2.22
C THR A 300 -4.14 13.79 -3.67
N GLY A 301 -4.75 12.72 -4.20
CA GLY A 301 -5.32 12.65 -5.54
C GLY A 301 -6.81 12.96 -5.57
N ASN A 302 -7.48 12.63 -6.68
CA ASN A 302 -8.91 12.90 -6.87
C ASN A 302 -9.86 11.94 -6.11
N ASN A 303 -9.33 11.13 -5.20
CA ASN A 303 -10.03 9.98 -4.61
C ASN A 303 -10.28 10.12 -3.10
N GLU A 304 -9.99 11.28 -2.52
CA GLU A 304 -10.07 11.58 -1.08
C GLU A 304 -11.42 11.17 -0.45
N TYR A 305 -12.55 11.63 -1.03
CA TYR A 305 -13.90 11.29 -0.55
C TYR A 305 -14.19 9.80 -0.54
N ALA A 306 -13.64 9.08 -1.52
CA ALA A 306 -13.87 7.67 -1.66
C ALA A 306 -13.03 6.89 -0.62
N VAL A 307 -11.84 7.39 -0.27
CA VAL A 307 -11.04 6.91 0.88
C VAL A 307 -11.82 7.13 2.18
N TYR A 308 -12.31 8.34 2.45
CA TYR A 308 -13.10 8.62 3.66
C TYR A 308 -14.35 7.75 3.78
N ALA A 309 -15.07 7.53 2.68
CA ALA A 309 -16.24 6.66 2.67
C ALA A 309 -15.88 5.21 3.05
N ARG A 310 -14.72 4.70 2.62
CA ARG A 310 -14.24 3.37 3.02
C ARG A 310 -13.74 3.30 4.46
N ILE A 311 -13.15 4.37 5.00
CA ILE A 311 -12.88 4.47 6.44
C ILE A 311 -14.19 4.31 7.22
N ALA A 312 -15.26 5.00 6.78
CA ALA A 312 -16.57 4.91 7.41
C ALA A 312 -17.15 3.48 7.34
N ASP A 313 -16.95 2.75 6.24
CA ASP A 313 -17.32 1.33 6.15
C ASP A 313 -16.58 0.47 7.19
N VAL A 314 -15.27 0.66 7.36
CA VAL A 314 -14.47 -0.08 8.35
C VAL A 314 -14.95 0.23 9.77
N ILE A 315 -15.19 1.51 10.07
CA ILE A 315 -15.74 1.93 11.37
C ILE A 315 -17.12 1.29 11.59
N GLN A 316 -17.99 1.32 10.57
CA GLN A 316 -19.31 0.67 10.63
C GLN A 316 -19.19 -0.83 10.91
N ALA A 317 -18.25 -1.50 10.24
CA ALA A 317 -17.99 -2.92 10.43
C ALA A 317 -17.56 -3.23 11.86
N ASN A 318 -16.56 -2.53 12.37
CA ASN A 318 -16.03 -2.76 13.71
C ASN A 318 -17.06 -2.42 14.79
N MET A 319 -17.71 -1.26 14.67
CA MET A 319 -18.73 -0.82 15.63
C MET A 319 -19.95 -1.74 15.60
N GLY A 320 -20.48 -2.05 14.41
CA GLY A 320 -21.68 -2.85 14.24
C GLY A 320 -21.48 -4.31 14.61
N GLN A 321 -20.42 -4.94 14.11
CA GLN A 321 -20.24 -6.39 14.19
C GLN A 321 -19.49 -6.85 15.44
N LYS A 322 -18.59 -6.03 15.98
CA LYS A 322 -17.71 -6.42 17.09
C LYS A 322 -18.00 -5.68 18.39
N ILE A 323 -18.13 -4.35 18.34
CA ILE A 323 -18.22 -3.54 19.57
C ILE A 323 -19.66 -3.50 20.12
N SER A 324 -20.66 -3.35 19.26
CA SER A 324 -22.06 -3.21 19.66
C SER A 324 -22.87 -4.51 19.53
N ASN A 325 -22.23 -5.66 19.34
CA ASN A 325 -22.86 -6.99 19.26
C ASN A 325 -24.04 -7.05 18.28
N ASN A 326 -23.86 -6.57 17.04
CA ASN A 326 -24.88 -6.58 16.00
C ASN A 326 -26.14 -5.74 16.32
N SER A 327 -26.00 -4.66 17.09
CA SER A 327 -27.09 -3.73 17.41
C SER A 327 -27.74 -3.01 16.21
N GLY A 328 -27.24 -3.24 14.98
CA GLY A 328 -27.68 -2.54 13.78
C GLY A 328 -27.07 -1.15 13.62
N PHE A 329 -25.90 -0.91 14.22
CA PHE A 329 -25.14 0.33 14.03
C PHE A 329 -24.82 0.54 12.54
N VAL A 330 -25.18 1.71 12.02
CA VAL A 330 -24.85 2.17 10.68
C VAL A 330 -24.43 3.64 10.73
N MET A 331 -23.41 4.00 9.96
CA MET A 331 -22.85 5.35 9.91
C MET A 331 -23.88 6.39 9.47
N LYS A 332 -24.84 5.99 8.62
CA LYS A 332 -25.96 6.86 8.22
C LYS A 332 -26.80 7.37 9.41
N LYS A 333 -26.83 6.64 10.52
CA LYS A 333 -27.55 7.01 11.76
C LYS A 333 -26.62 7.61 12.82
N ALA A 334 -25.32 7.67 12.57
CA ALA A 334 -24.35 8.21 13.51
C ALA A 334 -24.27 9.74 13.39
N ASN A 335 -24.30 10.43 14.52
CA ASN A 335 -24.09 11.89 14.57
C ASN A 335 -22.59 12.17 14.66
N VAL A 336 -21.97 12.56 13.54
CA VAL A 336 -20.51 12.79 13.44
C VAL A 336 -20.12 14.23 13.80
N TYR A 337 -21.01 15.19 13.60
CA TYR A 337 -20.81 16.60 13.96
C TYR A 337 -22.01 17.17 14.70
N TYR A 338 -21.75 18.12 15.59
CA TYR A 338 -22.76 18.97 16.20
C TYR A 338 -22.48 20.41 15.78
N SER A 339 -23.52 21.04 15.22
CA SER A 339 -23.54 22.47 14.91
C SER A 339 -24.25 23.17 16.06
N ALA A 340 -23.52 24.01 16.79
CA ALA A 340 -24.09 24.92 17.77
C ALA A 340 -24.26 26.30 17.12
N GLU A 341 -25.50 26.66 16.83
CA GLU A 341 -25.87 28.02 16.42
C GLU A 341 -26.45 28.75 17.64
N ALA A 342 -25.80 29.83 18.06
CA ALA A 342 -26.30 30.67 19.15
C ALA A 342 -26.42 32.12 18.68
N ASN A 343 -27.59 32.71 18.88
CA ASN A 343 -27.79 34.15 18.74
C ASN A 343 -27.57 34.77 20.12
N LEU A 344 -26.41 35.36 20.34
CA LEU A 344 -26.07 36.01 21.60
C LEU A 344 -26.50 37.47 21.52
N LYS A 345 -27.44 37.89 22.38
CA LYS A 345 -27.74 39.31 22.62
C LYS A 345 -26.90 39.77 23.80
N VAL A 346 -25.83 40.51 23.51
CA VAL A 346 -24.95 41.12 24.51
C VAL A 346 -25.46 42.52 24.77
N GLU A 347 -25.75 42.85 26.03
CA GLU A 347 -26.00 44.24 26.40
C GLU A 347 -24.71 45.05 26.16
N PRO A 348 -24.78 46.21 25.49
CA PRO A 348 -23.61 47.03 25.27
C PRO A 348 -23.04 47.47 26.63
N LEU A 349 -21.87 46.94 26.98
CA LEU A 349 -21.10 47.40 28.14
C LEU A 349 -20.72 48.86 27.89
N MET A 350 -21.19 49.72 28.79
CA MET A 350 -21.15 51.18 28.69
C MET A 350 -19.80 51.72 28.23
N LEU A 351 -19.71 52.09 26.95
CA LEU A 351 -18.76 53.05 26.42
C LEU A 351 -19.53 53.95 25.47
N ASN A 352 -19.92 55.12 25.98
CA ASN A 352 -20.53 56.17 25.20
C ASN A 352 -19.47 56.77 24.28
N LEU A 353 -19.30 56.19 23.09
CA LEU A 353 -18.43 56.74 22.07
C LEU A 353 -19.15 57.94 21.42
N PRO A 354 -18.53 59.13 21.35
CA PRO A 354 -19.17 60.33 20.79
C PRO A 354 -19.50 60.24 19.28
N LEU A 355 -19.11 59.15 18.60
CA LEU A 355 -19.47 58.87 17.21
C LEU A 355 -20.97 58.53 16.98
N THR A 356 -21.78 58.40 18.03
CA THR A 356 -23.23 58.16 17.92
C THR A 356 -24.09 59.37 18.30
N SER A 357 -23.47 60.52 18.62
CA SER A 357 -24.19 61.71 19.12
C SER A 357 -25.01 62.46 18.07
N ASP A 358 -24.79 62.23 16.77
CA ASP A 358 -25.49 62.93 15.68
C ASP A 358 -26.56 62.09 14.96
N TYR A 359 -26.85 60.86 15.42
CA TYR A 359 -27.96 60.07 14.84
C TYR A 359 -29.27 60.37 15.59
N SER A 360 -29.96 61.45 15.20
CA SER A 360 -31.28 61.84 15.70
C SER A 360 -32.43 60.94 15.21
N GLY A 361 -32.15 59.66 14.98
CA GLY A 361 -33.13 58.65 14.61
C GLY A 361 -32.96 57.47 15.54
N SER A 362 -33.99 57.18 16.32
CA SER A 362 -34.09 56.02 17.21
C SER A 362 -33.57 54.78 16.49
N VAL A 363 -32.39 54.31 16.89
CA VAL A 363 -31.87 53.04 16.39
C VAL A 363 -32.80 51.97 16.94
N SER A 364 -33.54 51.29 16.05
CA SER A 364 -34.45 50.23 16.45
C SER A 364 -33.69 49.20 17.28
N ASP A 365 -34.30 48.80 18.39
CA ASP A 365 -33.82 47.96 19.50
C ASP A 365 -33.30 46.54 19.12
N GLY A 366 -33.18 46.26 17.82
CA GLY A 366 -32.91 44.93 17.25
C GLY A 366 -31.54 44.72 16.60
N ILE A 367 -30.75 45.77 16.32
CA ILE A 367 -29.52 45.62 15.50
C ILE A 367 -28.23 45.65 16.34
N ILE A 368 -28.21 46.38 17.45
CA ILE A 368 -27.00 46.53 18.27
C ILE A 368 -26.94 45.41 19.32
N GLY A 369 -25.82 44.68 19.39
CA GLY A 369 -25.55 43.67 20.41
C GLY A 369 -25.89 42.23 20.03
N GLN A 370 -26.37 41.95 18.82
CA GLN A 370 -26.58 40.56 18.36
C GLN A 370 -25.34 40.00 17.67
N ILE A 371 -24.69 39.02 18.29
CA ILE A 371 -23.60 38.24 17.69
C ILE A 371 -24.16 36.87 17.30
N LYS A 372 -24.14 36.55 16.01
CA LYS A 372 -24.41 35.20 15.52
C LYS A 372 -23.15 34.37 15.72
N TYR A 373 -23.14 33.51 16.74
CA TYR A 373 -22.07 32.56 16.97
C TYR A 373 -22.42 31.23 16.30
N LYS A 374 -21.52 30.76 15.43
CA LYS A 374 -21.66 29.48 14.75
C LYS A 374 -20.42 28.65 15.04
N ALA A 375 -20.58 27.60 15.83
CA ALA A 375 -19.51 26.65 16.10
C ALA A 375 -19.87 25.28 15.53
N TYR A 376 -18.98 24.78 14.69
CA TYR A 376 -18.98 23.41 14.25
C TYR A 376 -17.95 22.67 15.08
N LYS A 377 -18.37 21.60 15.78
CA LYS A 377 -17.43 20.72 16.46
C LYS A 377 -17.77 19.29 16.06
N GLY A 378 -16.85 18.66 15.34
CA GLY A 378 -16.88 17.27 14.94
C GLY A 378 -15.71 16.52 15.55
N TYR A 379 -15.80 15.20 15.54
CA TYR A 379 -14.64 14.31 15.65
C TYR A 379 -14.14 13.97 14.25
#